data_AF-X1MHL7-F1
#
_entry.id   AF-X1MHL7-F1
#
_cell.length_a   1.000
_cell.length_b   1.000
_cell.length_c   1.000
_cell.angle_alpha   90.00
_cell.angle_beta   90.00
_cell.angle_gamma   90.00
#
_symmetry.space_group_name_H-M   'P 1'
#
loop_
_entity.id
_entity.type
_entity.pdbx_description
1 polymer ?
#
loop_
_entity_poly.entity_id
_entity_poly.type
_entity_poly.pdbx_seq_one_letter_code
_entity_poly.pdbx_strand_id
1 'polypeptide(L)'
;MKQIKELIQPFLKKKVPDVQPGDTVKIYQKFKEAPKKGQEAKEKIQVFEGIVLAKKHGKEIGATITVRKVIGGVGVERIFPLHLPSIVKMEVLKRSKTRRAKLYYLRTAKGKRAKLKRKEFVQAIAEDEPKQEIIEEKQEKEKIEKIKEEAKKAEIIEEKTKETPQEE
;
A
#
# COMPACT_ATOMS: atom_id res chain seq x y z
N MET A 1 6.50 -30.05 -7.34
CA MET A 1 6.81 -28.61 -7.08
C MET A 1 5.77 -27.63 -7.61
N LYS A 2 5.08 -27.88 -8.74
CA LYS A 2 4.00 -26.98 -9.25
C LYS A 2 2.81 -26.84 -8.29
N GLN A 3 2.31 -27.94 -7.74
CA GLN A 3 1.18 -27.97 -6.80
C GLN A 3 1.37 -27.06 -5.56
N ILE A 4 2.59 -27.05 -4.98
CA ILE A 4 2.91 -26.19 -3.83
C ILE A 4 2.88 -24.71 -4.22
N LYS A 5 3.34 -24.36 -5.42
CA LYS A 5 3.30 -22.97 -5.89
C LYS A 5 1.86 -22.50 -6.09
N GLU A 6 1.00 -23.32 -6.69
CA GLU A 6 -0.42 -23.01 -6.89
C GLU A 6 -1.17 -22.76 -5.57
N LEU A 7 -0.89 -23.58 -4.55
CA LEU A 7 -1.45 -23.39 -3.20
C LEU A 7 -1.01 -22.07 -2.54
N ILE A 8 0.21 -21.62 -2.81
CA ILE A 8 0.80 -20.43 -2.18
C ILE A 8 0.37 -19.13 -2.87
N GLN A 9 0.10 -19.15 -4.18
CA GLN A 9 -0.31 -17.97 -4.96
C GLN A 9 -1.36 -17.06 -4.28
N PRO A 10 -2.49 -17.58 -3.75
CA PRO A 10 -3.51 -16.72 -3.13
C PRO A 10 -3.02 -15.97 -1.89
N PHE A 11 -1.98 -16.46 -1.20
CA PHE A 11 -1.43 -15.83 0.00
C PHE A 11 -0.32 -14.81 -0.32
N LEU A 12 0.15 -14.75 -1.57
CA LEU A 12 1.16 -13.78 -1.99
C LEU A 12 0.51 -12.42 -2.29
N LYS A 13 0.91 -11.40 -1.52
CA LYS A 13 0.61 -10.01 -1.87
C LYS A 13 1.17 -9.66 -3.26
N LYS A 14 0.31 -9.15 -4.14
CA LYS A 14 0.67 -8.71 -5.50
C LYS A 14 1.66 -7.53 -5.51
N LYS A 15 1.48 -6.58 -4.59
CA LYS A 15 2.33 -5.39 -4.45
C LYS A 15 3.08 -5.46 -3.12
N VAL A 16 4.37 -5.80 -3.19
CA VAL A 16 5.30 -5.72 -2.06
C VAL A 16 6.42 -4.76 -2.44
N PRO A 17 6.69 -3.71 -1.65
CA PRO A 17 7.76 -2.78 -1.97
C PRO A 17 9.12 -3.48 -1.98
N ASP A 18 10.00 -3.08 -2.89
CA ASP A 18 11.37 -3.57 -2.92
C ASP A 18 12.19 -2.96 -1.77
N VAL A 19 12.09 -3.60 -0.62
CA VAL A 19 12.86 -3.24 0.57
C VAL A 19 14.24 -3.89 0.53
N GLN A 20 15.27 -3.11 0.83
CA GLN A 20 16.66 -3.57 0.90
C GLN A 20 17.29 -3.31 2.28
N PRO A 21 18.33 -4.07 2.69
CA PRO A 21 19.07 -3.81 3.92
C PRO A 21 19.71 -2.41 3.91
N GLY A 22 19.41 -1.60 4.93
CA GLY A 22 19.85 -0.22 5.06
C GLY A 22 18.77 0.82 4.77
N ASP A 23 17.63 0.36 4.25
CA ASP A 23 16.48 1.23 4.00
C ASP A 23 15.80 1.57 5.33
N THR A 24 15.38 2.82 5.46
CA THR A 24 14.46 3.24 6.53
C THR A 24 13.05 3.01 6.01
N VAL A 25 12.29 2.17 6.71
CA VAL A 25 10.93 1.80 6.34
C VAL A 25 9.95 2.20 7.43
N LYS A 26 8.74 2.56 7.01
CA LYS A 26 7.58 2.82 7.86
C LYS A 26 6.53 1.75 7.59
N ILE A 27 6.20 0.98 8.61
CA ILE A 27 5.34 -0.20 8.53
C ILE A 27 4.06 0.07 9.30
N TYR A 28 2.92 -0.08 8.63
CA TYR A 28 1.59 0.08 9.21
C TYR A 28 1.02 -1.31 9.49
N GLN A 29 0.85 -1.66 10.75
CA GLN A 29 0.35 -2.96 11.18
C GLN A 29 -0.94 -2.81 11.99
N LYS A 30 -1.98 -3.56 11.63
CA LYS A 30 -3.18 -3.72 12.44
C LYS A 30 -2.87 -4.54 13.67
N PHE A 31 -3.28 -4.05 14.83
CA PHE A 31 -3.26 -4.79 16.08
C PHE A 31 -4.65 -4.70 16.73
N LYS A 32 -5.04 -5.79 17.39
CA LYS A 32 -6.23 -5.81 18.24
C LYS A 32 -5.81 -5.37 19.63
N GLU A 33 -6.46 -4.34 20.16
CA GLU A 33 -6.28 -3.98 21.57
C GLU A 33 -6.88 -5.09 22.44
N ALA A 34 -6.28 -5.32 23.62
CA ALA A 34 -6.82 -6.28 24.56
C ALA A 34 -8.25 -5.87 24.95
N PRO A 35 -9.22 -6.81 24.98
CA PRO A 35 -10.59 -6.49 25.36
C PRO A 35 -10.61 -5.97 26.80
N LYS A 36 -11.30 -4.84 27.02
CA LYS A 36 -11.62 -4.37 28.36
C LYS A 36 -12.94 -5.02 28.78
N LYS A 37 -13.12 -5.31 30.07
CA LYS A 37 -14.37 -5.93 30.59
C LYS A 37 -15.58 -5.14 30.07
N GLY A 38 -16.45 -5.82 29.31
CA GLY A 38 -17.67 -5.24 28.73
C GLY A 38 -17.51 -4.49 27.41
N GLN A 39 -16.33 -4.51 26.75
CA GLN A 39 -16.11 -3.85 25.46
C GLN A 39 -15.49 -4.79 24.43
N GLU A 40 -15.95 -4.68 23.18
CA GLU A 40 -15.39 -5.40 22.04
C GLU A 40 -13.97 -4.94 21.71
N ALA A 41 -13.15 -5.86 21.22
CA ALA A 41 -11.76 -5.59 20.85
C ALA A 41 -11.68 -4.74 19.57
N LYS A 42 -11.29 -3.48 19.72
CA LYS A 42 -11.12 -2.55 18.59
C LYS A 42 -9.79 -2.81 17.86
N GLU A 43 -9.84 -2.78 16.53
CA GLU A 43 -8.64 -2.80 15.69
C GLU A 43 -8.04 -1.40 15.58
N LYS A 44 -6.73 -1.28 15.83
CA LYS A 44 -5.97 -0.04 15.68
C LYS A 44 -4.77 -0.29 14.78
N ILE A 45 -4.30 0.76 14.10
CA ILE A 45 -3.09 0.71 13.27
C ILE A 45 -1.92 1.24 14.11
N GLN A 46 -0.92 0.39 14.33
CA GLN A 46 0.36 0.78 14.90
C GLN A 46 1.37 1.00 13.78
N VAL A 47 2.14 2.07 13.90
CA VAL A 47 3.21 2.40 12.96
C VAL A 47 4.57 2.08 13.59
N PHE A 48 5.39 1.33 12.87
CA PHE A 48 6.77 1.05 13.24
C PHE A 48 7.73 1.58 12.16
N GLU A 49 8.58 2.52 12.54
CA GLU A 49 9.56 3.14 11.64
C GLU A 49 10.99 2.82 12.07
N GLY A 50 11.80 2.27 11.18
CA GLY A 50 13.19 1.96 11.52
C GLY A 50 14.02 1.50 10.32
N ILE A 51 15.28 1.15 10.60
CA ILE A 51 16.23 0.68 9.60
C ILE A 51 16.09 -0.83 9.42
N VAL A 52 16.04 -1.28 8.17
CA VAL A 52 16.06 -2.69 7.80
C VAL A 52 17.46 -3.24 7.99
N LEU A 53 17.64 -4.16 8.93
CA LEU A 53 18.92 -4.84 9.18
C LEU A 53 19.18 -5.95 8.18
N ALA A 54 18.13 -6.72 7.86
CA ALA A 54 18.24 -7.91 7.04
C ALA A 54 16.91 -8.22 6.37
N LYS A 55 16.99 -8.81 5.18
CA LYS A 55 15.89 -9.44 4.45
C LYS A 55 16.21 -10.92 4.28
N LYS A 56 15.25 -11.79 4.52
CA LYS A 56 15.38 -13.25 4.37
C LYS A 56 14.31 -13.78 3.41
N HIS A 57 14.58 -14.93 2.80
CA HIS A 57 13.68 -15.68 1.91
C HIS A 57 13.17 -14.91 0.67
N GLY A 58 13.80 -13.79 0.31
CA GLY A 58 13.64 -13.14 -0.99
C GLY A 58 12.18 -12.82 -1.36
N LYS A 59 11.64 -13.56 -2.35
CA LYS A 59 10.28 -13.43 -2.89
C LYS A 59 9.36 -14.59 -2.48
N GLU A 60 9.81 -15.46 -1.59
CA GLU A 60 9.02 -16.58 -1.09
C GLU A 60 7.93 -16.09 -0.13
N ILE A 61 6.92 -16.93 0.13
CA ILE A 61 5.87 -16.62 1.12
C ILE A 61 6.43 -16.37 2.53
N GLY A 62 7.55 -17.03 2.87
CA GLY A 62 8.28 -16.85 4.12
C GLY A 62 9.20 -15.63 4.16
N ALA A 63 9.14 -14.75 3.14
CA ALA A 63 9.96 -13.54 3.09
C ALA A 63 9.73 -12.67 4.32
N THR A 64 10.82 -12.34 5.01
CA THR A 64 10.80 -11.54 6.23
C THR A 64 11.84 -10.43 6.18
N ILE A 65 11.54 -9.33 6.85
CA ILE A 65 12.47 -8.24 7.10
C ILE A 65 12.62 -8.03 8.61
N THR A 66 13.84 -7.71 9.05
CA THR A 66 14.12 -7.33 10.43
C THR A 66 14.35 -5.83 10.49
N VAL A 67 13.52 -5.10 11.22
CA VAL A 67 13.57 -3.65 11.33
C VAL A 67 13.99 -3.26 12.74
N ARG A 68 14.97 -2.35 12.84
CA ARG A 68 15.52 -1.84 14.10
C ARG A 68 15.19 -0.37 14.28
N LYS A 69 14.68 -0.01 15.46
CA LYS A 69 14.43 1.36 15.91
C LYS A 69 15.05 1.54 17.29
N VAL A 70 15.65 2.69 17.57
CA VAL A 70 16.05 3.05 18.94
C VAL A 70 14.94 3.93 19.52
N ILE A 71 14.38 3.52 20.66
CA ILE A 71 13.31 4.22 21.37
C ILE A 71 13.79 4.45 22.80
N GLY A 72 13.85 5.70 23.27
CA GLY A 72 14.28 6.00 24.64
C GLY A 72 15.67 5.43 25.00
N GLY A 73 16.59 5.38 24.04
CA GLY A 73 17.93 4.80 24.23
C GLY A 73 18.01 3.26 24.14
N VAL A 74 16.87 2.57 24.07
CA VAL A 74 16.80 1.11 23.93
C VAL A 74 16.61 0.71 22.47
N GLY A 75 17.43 -0.21 21.98
CA GLY A 75 17.32 -0.74 20.62
C GLY A 75 16.24 -1.82 20.52
N VAL A 76 15.13 -1.50 19.86
CA VAL A 76 14.01 -2.42 19.61
C VAL A 76 14.13 -2.99 18.19
N GLU A 77 14.05 -4.31 18.06
CA GLU A 77 14.00 -5.01 16.79
C GLU A 77 12.67 -5.74 16.63
N ARG A 78 12.08 -5.65 15.45
CA ARG A 78 10.87 -6.40 15.08
C ARG A 78 11.07 -7.10 13.75
N ILE A 79 10.56 -8.31 13.63
CA ILE A 79 10.59 -9.11 12.40
C ILE A 79 9.20 -9.06 11.78
N PHE A 80 9.13 -8.68 10.50
CA PHE A 80 7.89 -8.56 9.75
C PHE A 80 7.92 -9.50 8.53
N PRO A 81 6.99 -10.46 8.43
CA PRO A 81 6.75 -11.19 7.19
C PRO A 81 6.12 -10.28 6.14
N LEU A 82 6.63 -10.28 4.92
CA LEU A 82 6.20 -9.36 3.86
C LEU A 82 4.76 -9.58 3.41
N HIS A 83 4.31 -10.83 3.43
CA HIS A 83 2.97 -11.22 2.99
C HIS A 83 1.94 -11.30 4.12
N LEU A 84 2.30 -10.87 5.34
CA LEU A 84 1.40 -10.95 6.48
C LEU A 84 0.14 -10.07 6.26
N PRO A 85 -1.09 -10.60 6.43
CA PRO A 85 -2.34 -9.85 6.19
C PRO A 85 -2.52 -8.66 7.13
N SER A 86 -2.00 -8.73 8.35
CA SER A 86 -2.11 -7.64 9.33
C SER A 86 -1.28 -6.40 8.96
N ILE A 87 -0.33 -6.51 8.03
CA ILE A 87 0.40 -5.35 7.51
C ILE A 87 -0.46 -4.69 6.44
N VAL A 88 -0.86 -3.44 6.69
CA VAL A 88 -1.69 -2.64 5.77
C VAL A 88 -0.84 -2.08 4.65
N LYS A 89 0.24 -1.40 5.02
CA LYS A 89 1.10 -0.66 4.10
C LYS A 89 2.55 -0.69 4.61
N MET A 90 3.48 -0.64 3.66
CA MET A 90 4.90 -0.52 3.95
C MET A 90 5.48 0.55 3.02
N GLU A 91 6.13 1.55 3.59
CA GLU A 91 6.71 2.67 2.85
C GLU A 91 8.21 2.69 3.07
N VAL A 92 8.98 2.82 1.98
CA VAL A 92 10.42 3.10 2.08
C VAL A 92 10.57 4.61 2.17
N LEU A 93 11.08 5.14 3.28
CA LEU A 93 11.26 6.58 3.48
C LEU A 93 12.63 7.06 2.98
N LYS A 94 13.65 6.21 3.14
CA LYS A 94 15.03 6.56 2.82
C LYS A 94 15.79 5.33 2.41
N ARG A 95 16.58 5.45 1.35
CA ARG A 95 17.56 4.45 0.95
C ARG A 95 18.95 4.83 1.44
N SER A 96 19.69 3.83 1.95
CA SER A 96 21.06 4.02 2.39
C SER A 96 22.01 3.11 1.63
N LYS A 97 23.22 3.60 1.34
CA LYS A 97 24.26 2.80 0.71
C LYS A 97 24.88 1.87 1.74
N THR A 98 24.71 0.57 1.54
CA THR A 98 25.25 -0.49 2.37
C THR A 98 26.05 -1.46 1.51
N ARG A 99 27.11 -2.05 2.09
CA ARG A 99 27.92 -3.09 1.42
C ARG A 99 27.59 -4.49 1.90
N ARG A 100 27.01 -4.62 3.09
CA ARG A 100 26.68 -5.90 3.72
C ARG A 100 25.20 -6.21 3.52
N ALA A 101 24.89 -7.46 3.20
CA ALA A 101 23.50 -7.94 3.08
C ALA A 101 22.76 -8.01 4.44
N LYS A 102 23.51 -8.11 5.55
CA LYS A 102 22.98 -8.12 6.92
C LYS A 102 23.75 -7.12 7.78
N LEU A 103 23.05 -6.15 8.36
CA LEU A 103 23.62 -5.02 9.10
C LEU A 103 23.61 -5.26 10.62
N TYR A 104 23.86 -6.48 11.08
CA TYR A 104 23.85 -6.80 12.52
C TYR A 104 24.86 -6.00 13.33
N TYR A 105 25.89 -5.45 12.70
CA TYR A 105 26.83 -4.52 13.34
C TYR A 105 26.16 -3.24 13.87
N LEU A 106 24.98 -2.86 13.35
CA LEU A 106 24.22 -1.71 13.87
C LEU A 106 23.63 -1.96 15.27
N ARG A 107 23.73 -3.18 15.80
CA ARG A 107 23.35 -3.50 17.19
C ARG A 107 24.31 -2.88 18.20
N THR A 108 25.60 -2.93 17.89
CA THR A 108 26.69 -2.46 18.76
C THR A 108 27.23 -1.09 18.33
N ALA A 109 26.99 -0.69 17.08
CA ALA A 109 27.41 0.62 16.58
C ALA A 109 26.70 1.76 17.34
N LYS A 110 27.49 2.76 17.77
CA LYS A 110 27.01 3.99 18.42
C LYS A 110 27.50 5.23 17.67
N GLY A 111 26.77 6.34 17.81
CA GLY A 111 27.14 7.64 17.25
C GLY A 111 27.38 7.60 15.73
N LYS A 112 28.51 8.17 15.29
CA LYS A 112 28.86 8.27 13.86
C LYS A 112 28.94 6.91 13.14
N ARG A 113 29.30 5.83 13.84
CA ARG A 113 29.40 4.48 13.27
C ARG A 113 28.04 3.86 12.93
N ALA A 114 26.98 4.29 13.58
CA ALA A 114 25.62 3.85 13.29
C ALA A 114 25.00 4.60 12.09
N LYS A 115 25.61 5.72 11.67
CA LYS A 115 25.08 6.56 10.58
C LYS A 115 25.42 5.93 9.23
N LEU A 116 24.38 5.59 8.47
CA LEU A 116 24.51 5.12 7.09
C LEU A 116 24.54 6.30 6.10
N LYS A 117 25.32 6.16 5.03
CA LYS A 117 25.36 7.14 3.94
C LYS A 117 24.07 7.05 3.13
N ARG A 118 23.45 8.19 2.81
CA ARG A 118 22.24 8.24 1.98
C ARG A 118 22.59 7.78 0.56
N LYS A 119 21.67 7.06 -0.08
CA LYS A 119 21.68 6.79 -1.52
C LYS A 119 20.53 7.59 -2.12
N GLU A 120 20.78 8.24 -3.25
CA GLU A 120 19.71 8.89 -4.00
C GLU A 120 18.69 7.83 -4.43
N PHE A 121 17.45 8.12 -4.11
CA PHE A 121 16.32 7.27 -4.46
C PHE A 121 15.16 8.21 -4.73
N VAL A 122 14.68 8.18 -5.97
CA VAL A 122 13.43 8.82 -6.32
C VAL A 122 12.34 7.94 -5.75
N GLN A 123 11.55 8.49 -4.83
CA GLN A 123 10.34 7.85 -4.37
C GLN A 123 9.43 7.72 -5.60
N ALA A 124 9.37 6.54 -6.22
CA ALA A 124 8.21 6.18 -7.02
C ALA A 124 7.07 6.06 -6.01
N ILE A 125 6.43 7.20 -5.71
CA ILE A 125 5.14 7.20 -5.04
C ILE A 125 4.27 6.37 -5.98
N ALA A 126 3.98 5.14 -5.59
CA ALA A 126 2.83 4.45 -6.13
C ALA A 126 1.64 5.28 -5.63
N GLU A 127 1.31 6.32 -6.39
CA GLU A 127 -0.02 6.90 -6.41
C GLU A 127 -0.94 5.79 -6.93
N ASP A 128 -1.27 4.83 -6.07
CA ASP A 128 -2.50 4.07 -6.21
C ASP A 128 -3.58 4.84 -5.43
N GLU A 129 -3.87 6.05 -5.88
CA GLU A 129 -5.27 6.50 -5.88
C GLU A 129 -5.94 5.76 -7.05
N PRO A 130 -7.18 5.27 -6.92
CA PRO A 130 -7.85 4.52 -7.96
C PRO A 130 -8.26 5.47 -9.10
N LYS A 131 -7.30 5.84 -9.97
CA LYS A 131 -7.60 6.58 -11.21
C LYS A 131 -8.59 5.79 -12.08
N GLN A 132 -8.58 4.46 -11.99
CA GLN A 132 -9.50 3.61 -12.76
C GLN A 132 -10.95 3.75 -12.27
N GLU A 133 -11.21 3.72 -10.96
CA GLU A 133 -12.57 3.87 -10.43
C GLU A 133 -13.14 5.28 -10.69
N ILE A 134 -12.31 6.33 -10.59
CA ILE A 134 -12.74 7.71 -10.86
C ILE A 134 -12.99 7.94 -12.36
N ILE A 135 -12.18 7.36 -13.25
CA ILE A 135 -12.38 7.44 -14.70
C ILE A 135 -13.65 6.67 -15.10
N GLU A 136 -13.88 5.50 -14.51
CA GLU A 136 -15.09 4.69 -14.75
C GLU A 136 -16.35 5.42 -14.25
N GLU A 137 -16.34 5.97 -13.03
CA GLU A 137 -17.46 6.79 -12.53
C GLU A 137 -17.72 8.03 -13.38
N LYS A 138 -16.67 8.67 -13.89
CA LYS A 138 -16.78 9.89 -14.70
C LYS A 138 -17.30 9.58 -16.11
N GLN A 139 -16.86 8.47 -16.69
CA GLN A 139 -17.38 7.95 -17.97
C GLN A 139 -18.82 7.46 -17.86
N GLU A 140 -19.19 6.84 -16.73
CA GLU A 140 -20.56 6.39 -16.47
C GLU A 140 -21.50 7.59 -16.27
N LYS A 141 -21.06 8.63 -15.54
CA LYS A 141 -21.79 9.90 -15.41
C LYS A 141 -21.96 10.61 -16.76
N GLU A 142 -20.91 10.73 -17.57
CA GLU A 142 -21.01 11.30 -18.92
C GLU A 142 -21.92 10.49 -19.85
N LYS A 143 -21.90 9.16 -19.76
CA LYS A 143 -22.81 8.30 -20.54
C LYS A 143 -24.27 8.51 -20.11
N ILE A 144 -24.55 8.55 -18.80
CA ILE A 144 -25.90 8.80 -18.29
C ILE A 144 -26.39 10.19 -18.70
N GLU A 145 -25.52 11.20 -18.69
CA GLU A 145 -25.86 12.57 -19.06
C GLU A 145 -26.17 12.70 -20.55
N LYS A 146 -25.38 12.04 -21.43
CA LYS A 146 -25.66 11.95 -22.86
C LYS A 146 -26.96 11.22 -23.18
N ILE A 147 -27.25 10.11 -22.48
CA ILE A 147 -28.52 9.37 -22.63
C ILE A 147 -29.70 10.25 -22.22
N LYS A 148 -29.57 11.03 -21.13
CA LYS A 148 -30.62 11.98 -20.72
C LYS A 148 -30.80 13.13 -21.70
N GLU A 149 -29.73 13.59 -22.34
CA GLU A 149 -29.78 14.66 -23.34
C GLU A 149 -30.39 14.17 -24.67
N GLU A 150 -30.10 12.94 -25.09
CA GLU A 150 -30.76 12.29 -26.23
C GLU A 150 -32.24 12.00 -25.95
N ALA A 151 -32.59 11.53 -24.74
CA ALA A 151 -33.99 11.33 -24.34
C ALA A 151 -34.78 12.64 -24.33
N LYS A 152 -34.20 13.74 -23.81
CA LYS A 152 -34.80 15.08 -23.88
C LYS A 152 -34.95 15.58 -25.32
N LYS A 153 -33.98 15.31 -26.20
CA LYS A 153 -34.10 15.66 -27.63
C LYS A 153 -35.19 14.83 -28.32
N ALA A 154 -35.38 13.57 -27.95
CA ALA A 154 -36.47 12.73 -28.46
C ALA A 154 -37.85 13.22 -27.99
N GLU A 155 -38.00 13.61 -26.73
CA GLU A 155 -39.24 14.23 -26.21
C GLU A 155 -39.59 15.54 -26.94
N ILE A 156 -38.60 16.39 -27.23
CA ILE A 156 -38.79 17.65 -27.96
C ILE A 156 -39.15 17.41 -29.44
N ILE A 157 -38.71 16.30 -30.03
CA ILE A 157 -39.07 15.92 -31.41
C ILE A 157 -40.50 15.37 -31.46
N GLU A 158 -40.94 14.60 -30.45
CA GLU A 158 -42.34 14.12 -30.35
C GLU A 158 -43.35 15.26 -30.13
N GLU A 159 -43.00 16.30 -29.36
CA GLU A 159 -43.83 17.51 -29.22
C GLU A 159 -43.95 18.29 -30.55
N LYS A 160 -42.89 18.38 -31.35
CA LYS A 160 -42.92 19.10 -32.64
C LYS A 160 -43.68 18.39 -33.75
N THR A 161 -43.86 17.07 -33.69
CA THR A 161 -44.71 16.33 -34.65
C THR A 161 -46.22 16.42 -34.38
N LYS A 162 -46.65 17.05 -33.27
CA LYS A 162 -48.08 17.25 -32.97
C LYS A 162 -48.63 18.64 -33.37
N GLU A 163 -47.77 19.57 -33.79
CA GLU A 163 -48.19 20.89 -34.30
C GLU A 163 -47.74 21.06 -35.76
N THR A 164 -48.52 20.53 -36.69
CA THR A 164 -48.62 21.13 -38.04
C THR A 164 -50.11 21.32 -38.34
N PRO A 165 -50.63 22.55 -38.25
CA PRO A 165 -52.02 22.88 -38.57
C PRO A 165 -52.30 22.76 -40.07
N GLN A 166 -53.52 22.34 -40.41
CA GLN A 166 -54.14 22.58 -41.70
C GLN A 166 -54.26 24.09 -41.94
N GLU A 167 -53.89 24.60 -43.12
CA GLU A 167 -54.56 25.76 -43.74
C GLU A 167 -54.19 25.91 -45.23
N GLU A 168 -55.27 26.10 -46.02
CA GLU A 168 -55.44 26.44 -47.46
C GLU A 168 -54.97 25.48 -48.58
#